data_AF-A0A4Q4UXP6-F1
#
_entry.id   AF-A0A4Q4UXP6-F1
#
_cell.length_a   1.000
_cell.length_b   1.000
_cell.length_c   1.000
_cell.angle_alpha   90.00
_cell.angle_beta   90.00
_cell.angle_gamma   90.00
#
_symmetry.space_group_name_H-M   'P 1'
#
loop_
_entity.id
_entity.type
_entity.pdbx_description
1 polymer ?
#
loop_
_entity_poly.entity_id
_entity_poly.type
_entity_poly.pdbx_seq_one_letter_code
_entity_poly.pdbx_strand_id
1 'polypeptide(L)'
;MGLFDFFSSAEDKRREEIRTGAVAPDRSERQRCWDARDAFWRCLDKHQVVDSLSGEGKRIADRECAPEHKVFERDCASAWVTYFKKYRVAEYQKKKTIERLEKEGANKMAVQSSSDPPASAGSVDGDVRGVEFRTKEKGNGVWKIPILS
;
A
#
# COMPACT_ATOMS: atom_id res chain seq x y z
N MET A 1 -16.01 29.05 32.54
CA MET A 1 -15.72 28.37 31.26
C MET A 1 -14.64 27.33 31.53
N GLY A 2 -14.92 26.04 31.35
CA GLY A 2 -13.93 24.94 31.43
C GLY A 2 -14.09 23.96 32.60
N LEU A 3 -15.15 23.14 32.59
CA LEU A 3 -15.41 22.06 33.57
C LEU A 3 -15.72 20.72 32.84
N PHE A 4 -14.96 20.35 31.82
CA PHE A 4 -15.16 19.07 31.11
C PHE A 4 -13.88 18.26 30.80
N ASP A 5 -12.70 18.71 31.23
CA ASP A 5 -11.43 17.98 30.99
C ASP A 5 -11.18 16.79 31.94
N PHE A 6 -12.10 16.50 32.87
CA PHE A 6 -11.90 15.48 33.90
C PHE A 6 -12.41 14.08 33.55
N PHE A 7 -13.00 13.88 32.36
CA PHE A 7 -13.66 12.61 31.99
C PHE A 7 -12.98 11.80 30.86
N SER A 8 -11.87 12.26 30.28
CA SER A 8 -11.14 11.45 29.29
C SER A 8 -10.27 10.40 29.98
N SER A 9 -10.60 9.12 29.78
CA SER A 9 -9.81 7.99 30.28
C SER A 9 -8.39 8.04 29.72
N ALA A 10 -7.41 7.52 30.46
CA ALA A 10 -6.04 7.34 29.96
C ALA A 10 -6.02 6.51 28.65
N GLU A 11 -7.00 5.63 28.47
CA GLU A 11 -7.18 4.84 27.26
C GLU A 11 -7.59 5.69 26.04
N ASP A 12 -8.42 6.71 26.23
CA ASP A 12 -8.85 7.60 25.15
C ASP A 12 -7.68 8.48 24.67
N LYS A 13 -6.86 8.95 25.62
CA LYS A 13 -5.61 9.68 25.30
C LYS A 13 -4.66 8.80 24.49
N ARG A 14 -4.48 7.54 24.91
CA ARG A 14 -3.64 6.58 24.19
C ARG A 14 -4.16 6.29 22.79
N ARG A 15 -5.47 6.12 22.62
CA ARG A 15 -6.08 5.93 21.29
C ARG A 15 -5.84 7.14 20.40
N GLU A 16 -5.91 8.35 20.94
CA GLU A 16 -5.66 9.59 20.18
C GLU A 16 -4.19 9.70 19.72
N GLU A 17 -3.24 9.34 20.59
CA GLU A 17 -1.81 9.29 20.24
C GLU A 17 -1.53 8.29 19.10
N ILE A 18 -2.21 7.14 19.11
CA ILE A 18 -2.13 6.14 18.03
C ILE A 18 -2.81 6.68 16.76
N ARG A 19 -3.96 7.35 16.90
CA ARG A 19 -4.74 7.89 15.78
C ARG A 19 -3.96 8.95 15.01
N THR A 20 -3.27 9.83 15.74
CA THR A 20 -2.40 10.89 15.20
C THR A 20 -1.05 10.35 14.72
N GLY A 21 -0.69 9.12 15.08
CA GLY A 21 0.60 8.51 14.74
C GLY A 21 1.76 9.01 15.60
N ALA A 22 1.47 9.64 16.75
CA ALA A 22 2.48 10.06 17.72
C ALA A 22 3.16 8.86 18.41
N VAL A 23 2.42 7.76 18.59
CA VAL A 23 2.92 6.52 19.22
C VAL A 23 2.54 5.32 18.35
N ALA A 24 3.44 4.33 18.30
CA ALA A 24 3.17 3.07 17.60
C ALA A 24 2.22 2.18 18.43
N PRO A 25 1.20 1.57 17.82
CA PRO A 25 0.27 0.69 18.53
C PRO A 25 0.92 -0.62 18.95
N ASP A 26 0.55 -1.10 20.13
CA ASP A 26 0.94 -2.40 20.67
C ASP A 26 0.31 -3.56 19.88
N ARG A 27 0.76 -4.79 20.16
CA ARG A 27 0.23 -6.00 19.51
C ARG A 27 -1.28 -6.18 19.71
N SER A 28 -1.78 -5.94 20.92
CA SER A 28 -3.20 -6.05 21.25
C SER A 28 -4.05 -4.98 20.55
N GLU A 29 -3.53 -3.76 20.43
CA GLU A 29 -4.19 -2.65 19.74
C GLU A 29 -4.22 -2.87 18.24
N ARG A 30 -3.14 -3.42 17.68
CA ARG A 30 -3.09 -3.84 16.28
C ARG A 30 -4.12 -4.92 15.96
N GLN A 31 -4.28 -5.90 16.86
CA GLN A 31 -5.30 -6.93 16.71
C GLN A 31 -6.70 -6.29 16.66
N ARG A 32 -7.01 -5.38 17.58
CA ARG A 32 -8.30 -4.65 17.58
C ARG A 32 -8.52 -3.86 16.30
N CYS A 33 -7.49 -3.18 15.80
CA CYS A 33 -7.57 -2.50 14.50
C CYS A 33 -7.91 -3.48 13.37
N TRP A 34 -7.23 -4.63 13.31
CA TRP A 34 -7.48 -5.63 12.26
C TRP A 34 -8.89 -6.22 12.35
N ASP A 35 -9.40 -6.47 13.56
CA ASP A 35 -10.75 -6.96 13.76
C ASP A 35 -11.80 -5.93 13.29
N ALA A 36 -11.62 -4.64 13.64
CA ALA A 36 -12.48 -3.55 13.21
C ALA A 36 -12.45 -3.34 11.68
N ARG A 37 -11.25 -3.44 11.11
CA ARG A 37 -11.00 -3.35 9.67
C ARG A 37 -11.71 -4.47 8.90
N ASP A 38 -11.61 -5.71 9.40
CA ASP A 38 -12.24 -6.87 8.78
C ASP A 38 -13.77 -6.82 8.91
N ALA A 39 -14.31 -6.25 10.00
CA ALA A 39 -15.74 -5.98 10.14
C ALA A 39 -16.24 -4.96 9.09
N PHE A 40 -15.50 -3.87 8.86
CA PHE A 40 -15.83 -2.87 7.84
C PHE A 40 -15.84 -3.48 6.43
N TRP A 41 -14.84 -4.31 6.10
CA TRP A 41 -14.79 -4.97 4.80
C TRP A 41 -15.88 -6.00 4.60
N ARG A 42 -16.23 -6.77 5.62
CA ARG A 42 -17.40 -7.67 5.56
C ARG A 42 -18.69 -6.91 5.23
N CYS A 43 -18.85 -5.69 5.74
CA CYS A 43 -19.98 -4.86 5.37
C CYS A 43 -19.90 -4.45 3.89
N LEU A 44 -18.75 -3.92 3.44
CA LEU A 44 -18.56 -3.54 2.03
C LEU A 44 -18.77 -4.70 1.05
N ASP A 45 -18.33 -5.91 1.40
CA ASP A 45 -18.47 -7.12 0.58
C ASP A 45 -19.94 -7.54 0.42
N LYS A 46 -20.78 -7.34 1.45
CA LYS A 46 -22.24 -7.59 1.35
C LYS A 46 -22.91 -6.68 0.33
N HIS A 47 -22.41 -5.45 0.18
CA HIS A 47 -22.94 -4.47 -0.77
C HIS A 47 -22.14 -4.42 -2.09
N GLN A 48 -21.20 -5.35 -2.29
CA GLN A 48 -20.34 -5.45 -3.48
C GLN A 48 -19.53 -4.17 -3.78
N VAL A 49 -19.17 -3.42 -2.74
CA VAL A 49 -18.39 -2.17 -2.86
C VAL A 49 -16.90 -2.46 -2.74
N VAL A 50 -16.14 -2.19 -3.81
CA VAL A 50 -14.68 -2.29 -3.79
C VAL A 50 -14.03 -0.97 -3.37
N ASP A 51 -14.46 0.14 -3.96
CA ASP A 51 -13.94 1.48 -3.67
C ASP A 51 -14.87 2.22 -2.70
N SER A 52 -14.44 2.34 -1.45
CA SER A 52 -15.14 3.13 -0.42
C SER A 52 -14.65 4.58 -0.32
N LEU A 53 -13.74 5.02 -1.18
CA LEU A 53 -13.13 6.37 -1.14
C LEU A 53 -13.83 7.34 -2.08
N SER A 54 -14.38 6.87 -3.19
CA SER A 54 -14.93 7.74 -4.24
C SER A 54 -16.24 7.24 -4.83
N GLY A 55 -16.90 8.11 -5.60
CA GLY A 55 -18.07 7.76 -6.43
C GLY A 55 -19.30 7.30 -5.65
N GLU A 56 -19.98 6.31 -6.21
CA GLU A 56 -21.17 5.69 -5.62
C GLU A 56 -20.83 4.76 -4.46
N GLY A 57 -19.68 4.06 -4.53
CA GLY A 57 -19.22 3.15 -3.47
C GLY A 57 -19.01 3.86 -2.13
N LYS A 58 -18.49 5.09 -2.13
CA LYS A 58 -18.46 5.94 -0.92
C LYS A 58 -19.86 6.19 -0.33
N ARG A 59 -20.85 6.49 -1.18
CA ARG A 59 -22.22 6.79 -0.72
C ARG A 59 -22.91 5.57 -0.12
N ILE A 60 -22.62 4.37 -0.63
CA ILE A 60 -23.10 3.12 -0.05
C ILE A 60 -22.37 2.85 1.27
N ALA A 61 -21.04 2.96 1.28
CA ALA A 61 -20.23 2.74 2.48
C ALA A 61 -20.66 3.65 3.64
N ASP A 62 -20.90 4.94 3.38
CA ASP A 62 -21.31 5.91 4.40
C ASP A 62 -22.74 5.66 4.91
N ARG A 63 -23.60 5.04 4.09
CA ARG A 63 -25.02 4.81 4.43
C ARG A 63 -25.24 3.48 5.14
N GLU A 64 -24.66 2.42 4.60
CA GLU A 64 -24.87 1.05 5.04
C GLU A 64 -23.81 0.61 6.07
N CYS A 65 -22.56 1.09 5.92
CA CYS A 65 -21.41 0.66 6.72
C CYS A 65 -20.84 1.76 7.63
N ALA A 66 -21.63 2.82 7.89
CA ALA A 66 -21.27 3.90 8.81
C ALA A 66 -20.85 3.44 10.22
N PRO A 67 -21.53 2.47 10.88
CA PRO A 67 -21.16 2.10 12.25
C PRO A 67 -19.81 1.38 12.29
N GLU A 68 -19.56 0.44 11.38
CA GLU A 68 -18.28 -0.26 11.28
C GLU A 68 -17.16 0.70 10.87
N HIS A 69 -17.44 1.66 9.99
CA HIS A 69 -16.48 2.68 9.59
C HIS A 69 -16.05 3.56 10.78
N LYS A 70 -16.97 3.95 11.65
CA LYS A 70 -16.65 4.68 12.90
C LYS A 70 -15.78 3.87 13.84
N VAL A 71 -16.07 2.58 14.00
CA VAL A 71 -15.25 1.67 14.83
C VAL A 71 -13.85 1.53 14.24
N PHE A 72 -13.74 1.41 12.92
CA PHE A 72 -12.46 1.32 12.22
C PHE A 72 -11.60 2.59 12.39
N GLU A 73 -12.21 3.78 12.34
CA GLU A 73 -11.51 5.06 12.59
C GLU A 73 -11.17 5.30 14.05
N ARG A 74 -11.94 4.73 14.97
CA ARG A 74 -11.70 4.85 16.42
C ARG A 74 -10.57 3.94 16.89
N ASP A 75 -10.54 2.70 16.42
CA ASP A 75 -9.62 1.67 16.94
C ASP A 75 -8.32 1.58 16.15
N CYS A 76 -8.22 2.24 15.00
CA CYS A 76 -7.04 2.18 14.13
C CYS A 76 -6.42 3.56 13.85
N ALA A 77 -5.11 3.58 13.57
CA ALA A 77 -4.40 4.79 13.19
C ALA A 77 -4.96 5.39 11.89
N SER A 78 -5.15 6.71 11.84
CA SER A 78 -5.77 7.39 10.68
C SER A 78 -5.00 7.17 9.38
N ALA A 79 -3.67 7.13 9.45
CA ALA A 79 -2.78 6.79 8.34
C ALA A 79 -3.02 5.36 7.83
N TRP A 80 -3.24 4.41 8.75
CA TRP A 80 -3.51 3.01 8.39
C TRP A 80 -4.88 2.84 7.76
N VAL A 81 -5.91 3.50 8.29
CA VAL A 81 -7.26 3.50 7.70
C VAL A 81 -7.20 3.95 6.24
N THR A 82 -6.53 5.07 5.98
CA THR A 82 -6.37 5.62 4.64
C THR A 82 -5.59 4.68 3.73
N TYR A 83 -4.48 4.13 4.23
CA TYR A 83 -3.65 3.18 3.49
C TYR A 83 -4.44 1.92 3.11
N PHE A 84 -5.15 1.30 4.06
CA PHE A 84 -5.90 0.07 3.85
C PHE A 84 -7.03 0.24 2.83
N LYS A 85 -7.75 1.36 2.86
CA LYS A 85 -8.79 1.67 1.86
C LYS A 85 -8.19 1.77 0.46
N LYS A 86 -7.07 2.49 0.30
CA LYS A 86 -6.36 2.59 -0.98
C LYS A 86 -5.81 1.24 -1.44
N TYR A 87 -5.27 0.46 -0.51
CA TYR A 87 -4.71 -0.86 -0.78
C TYR A 87 -5.77 -1.81 -1.35
N ARG A 88 -6.99 -1.82 -0.81
CA ARG A 88 -8.09 -2.65 -1.32
C ARG A 88 -8.40 -2.37 -2.80
N VAL A 89 -8.45 -1.10 -3.19
CA VAL A 89 -8.70 -0.68 -4.59
C VAL A 89 -7.52 -1.06 -5.48
N ALA A 90 -6.30 -0.78 -5.06
CA ALA A 90 -5.10 -1.11 -5.83
C ALA A 90 -4.96 -2.63 -6.03
N GLU A 91 -5.23 -3.43 -5.00
CA GLU A 91 -5.16 -4.88 -5.06
C GLU A 91 -6.23 -5.46 -6.00
N TYR A 92 -7.44 -4.89 -5.99
CA TYR A 92 -8.48 -5.25 -6.95
C TYR A 92 -8.06 -4.94 -8.39
N GLN A 93 -7.50 -3.75 -8.65
CA GLN A 93 -7.02 -3.36 -9.97
C GLN A 93 -5.87 -4.24 -10.46
N LYS A 94 -4.92 -4.58 -9.58
CA LYS A 94 -3.83 -5.51 -9.87
C LYS A 94 -4.37 -6.88 -10.29
N LYS A 95 -5.30 -7.45 -9.51
CA LYS A 95 -5.93 -8.74 -9.83
C LYS A 95 -6.64 -8.70 -11.19
N LYS A 96 -7.41 -7.64 -11.48
CA LYS A 96 -8.07 -7.46 -12.78
C LYS A 96 -7.09 -7.31 -13.93
N THR A 97 -5.97 -6.64 -13.70
CA THR A 97 -4.92 -6.46 -14.71
C THR A 97 -4.22 -7.78 -15.01
N ILE A 98 -3.88 -8.54 -13.98
CA ILE A 98 -3.27 -9.88 -14.11
C ILE A 98 -4.24 -10.82 -14.84
N GLU A 99 -5.52 -10.84 -14.47
CA GLU A 99 -6.55 -11.66 -15.13
C GLU A 99 -6.68 -11.31 -16.62
N ARG A 100 -6.58 -10.03 -16.99
CA ARG A 100 -6.58 -9.58 -18.39
C ARG A 100 -5.33 -10.05 -19.13
N LEU A 101 -4.15 -9.85 -18.55
CA LEU A 101 -2.86 -10.25 -19.14
C LEU A 101 -2.77 -11.77 -19.35
N GLU A 102 -3.28 -12.56 -18.41
CA GLU A 102 -3.36 -14.02 -18.52
C GLU A 102 -4.22 -14.46 -19.71
N LYS A 103 -5.37 -13.78 -19.94
CA LYS A 103 -6.25 -14.05 -21.09
C LYS A 103 -5.61 -13.62 -22.42
N GLU A 104 -4.81 -12.56 -22.40
CA GLU A 104 -4.04 -12.08 -23.56
C GLU A 104 -2.79 -12.94 -23.85
N GLY A 105 -2.56 -14.03 -23.08
CA GLY A 105 -1.45 -14.95 -23.29
C GLY A 105 -0.10 -14.40 -22.81
N ALA A 106 -0.08 -13.36 -21.98
CA ALA A 106 1.14 -12.81 -21.44
C ALA A 106 1.76 -13.80 -20.44
N ASN A 107 2.95 -14.30 -20.80
CA ASN A 107 3.72 -15.21 -19.97
C ASN A 107 4.22 -14.46 -18.72
N LYS A 108 3.87 -14.93 -17.51
CA LYS A 108 4.31 -14.30 -16.26
C LYS A 108 5.82 -14.47 -16.11
N MET A 109 6.59 -13.49 -16.55
CA MET A 109 8.00 -13.40 -16.17
C MET A 109 8.05 -13.11 -14.67
N ALA A 110 8.51 -14.09 -13.89
CA ALA A 110 8.72 -13.96 -12.46
C ALA A 110 9.73 -12.84 -12.21
N VAL A 111 9.27 -11.74 -11.62
CA VAL A 111 10.16 -10.71 -11.07
C VAL A 111 10.84 -11.35 -9.87
N GLN A 112 12.10 -11.74 -10.03
CA GLN A 112 12.95 -12.07 -8.89
C GLN A 112 13.16 -10.80 -8.06
N SER A 113 12.48 -10.70 -6.92
CA SER A 113 12.81 -9.69 -5.92
C SER A 113 14.11 -10.13 -5.25
N SER A 114 15.23 -9.57 -5.71
CA SER A 114 16.51 -9.66 -5.00
C SER A 114 16.42 -8.88 -3.69
N SER A 115 15.90 -9.52 -2.65
CA SER A 115 15.92 -9.01 -1.29
C SER A 115 16.13 -10.16 -0.31
N ASP A 116 17.20 -10.91 -0.53
CA ASP A 116 17.82 -11.76 0.48
C ASP A 116 19.23 -11.19 0.76
N PRO A 117 19.65 -11.07 2.03
CA PRO A 117 21.01 -10.66 2.36
C PRO A 117 22.00 -11.76 1.93
N PRO A 118 23.14 -11.42 1.29
CA PRO A 118 24.04 -12.43 0.74
C PRO A 118 24.81 -13.14 1.87
N ALA A 119 24.46 -14.41 2.09
CA ALA A 119 25.33 -15.37 2.74
C ALA A 119 26.31 -15.95 1.69
N SER A 120 27.59 -15.66 1.91
CA SER A 120 28.78 -16.43 1.50
C SER A 120 29.00 -16.83 0.03
N ALA A 121 30.05 -16.23 -0.52
CA ALA A 121 31.16 -16.85 -1.27
C ALA A 121 30.84 -17.80 -2.44
N GLY A 122 31.07 -17.27 -3.65
CA GLY A 122 31.27 -18.05 -4.88
C GLY A 122 31.83 -17.16 -5.97
N SER A 123 33.16 -17.04 -6.02
CA SER A 123 33.92 -16.39 -7.09
C SER A 123 33.77 -17.16 -8.41
N VAL A 124 33.23 -16.49 -9.44
CA VAL A 124 33.48 -16.88 -10.83
C VAL A 124 33.57 -15.61 -11.67
N ASP A 125 34.78 -15.37 -12.19
CA ASP A 125 35.14 -14.33 -13.14
C ASP A 125 34.18 -14.25 -14.34
N GLY A 126 33.70 -13.04 -14.61
CA GLY A 126 32.92 -12.68 -15.79
C GLY A 126 33.42 -11.35 -16.34
N ASP A 127 34.58 -11.42 -16.99
CA ASP A 127 35.18 -10.44 -17.90
C ASP A 127 34.16 -9.51 -18.59
N VAL A 128 33.94 -8.30 -18.03
CA VAL A 128 33.22 -7.21 -18.70
C VAL A 128 34.22 -6.48 -19.59
N ARG A 129 34.45 -7.03 -20.79
CA ARG A 129 35.14 -6.31 -21.85
C ARG A 129 34.27 -5.18 -22.39
N GLY A 130 34.60 -3.98 -21.93
CA GLY A 130 34.56 -2.68 -22.61
C GLY A 130 33.55 -2.50 -23.75
N VAL A 131 32.42 -1.88 -23.45
CA VAL A 131 31.66 -1.13 -24.46
C VAL A 131 32.24 0.27 -24.53
N GLU A 132 33.09 0.51 -25.54
CA GLU A 132 33.62 1.84 -25.83
C GLU A 132 32.54 2.68 -26.53
N PHE A 133 32.20 3.83 -25.94
CA PHE A 133 31.18 4.75 -26.48
C PHE A 133 31.87 5.87 -27.26
N ARG A 134 31.61 5.96 -28.56
CA ARG A 134 32.06 7.11 -29.37
C ARG A 134 31.06 8.25 -29.24
N THR A 135 31.52 9.41 -28.79
CA THR A 135 30.73 10.65 -28.86
C THR A 135 30.70 11.13 -30.31
N LYS A 136 29.51 11.41 -30.83
CA LYS A 136 29.33 12.02 -32.15
C LYS A 136 28.52 13.29 -32.01
N GLU A 137 29.14 14.42 -32.33
CA GLU A 137 28.43 15.71 -32.40
C GLU A 137 27.70 15.81 -33.74
N LYS A 138 26.38 15.96 -33.69
CA LYS A 138 25.56 16.38 -34.82
C LYS A 138 24.60 17.47 -34.32
N GLY A 139 24.93 18.72 -34.65
CA GLY A 139 24.16 19.89 -34.20
C GLY A 139 24.36 20.21 -32.72
N ASN A 140 23.46 21.02 -32.14
CA ASN A 140 23.49 21.50 -30.75
C ASN A 140 23.13 20.40 -29.72
N GLY A 141 23.77 19.23 -29.80
CA GLY A 141 23.60 18.15 -28.82
C GLY A 141 24.58 17.00 -29.01
N VAL A 142 25.14 16.52 -27.90
CA VAL A 142 26.07 15.37 -27.84
C VAL A 142 25.27 14.09 -27.58
N TRP A 143 25.40 13.10 -28.46
CA TRP A 143 24.72 11.81 -28.32
C TRP A 143 25.76 10.69 -28.16
N LYS A 144 25.60 9.84 -27.14
CA LYS A 144 26.43 8.65 -26.91
C LYS A 144 25.74 7.45 -27.55
N ILE A 145 26.36 6.87 -28.57
CA ILE A 145 25.82 5.72 -29.29
C ILE A 145 26.73 4.51 -28.99
N PRO A 146 26.17 3.35 -28.59
CA PRO A 146 26.96 2.14 -28.41
C PRO A 146 27.52 1.64 -29.75
N ILE A 147 28.81 1.29 -29.77
CA ILE A 147 29.44 0.67 -30.94
C ILE A 147 29.10 -0.82 -30.89
N LEU A 148 28.17 -1.25 -31.75
CA LEU A 148 27.95 -2.67 -32.01
C LEU A 148 29.15 -3.17 -32.81
N SER A 149 30.00 -3.99 -32.19
CA SER A 149 31.00 -4.79 -32.90
C SER A 149 30.37 -6.04 -33.49
#